data_AF-A0A7S2F6L5-F1
#
_entry.id   AF-A0A7S2F6L5-F1
#
_cell.length_a   1.000
_cell.length_b   1.000
_cell.length_c   1.000
_cell.angle_alpha   90.00
_cell.angle_beta   90.00
_cell.angle_gamma   90.00
#
_symmetry.space_group_name_H-M   'P 1'
#
loop_
_entity.id
_entity.type
_entity.pdbx_description
1 polymer ?
#
loop_
_entity_poly.entity_id
_entity_poly.type
_entity_poly.pdbx_seq_one_letter_code
_entity_poly.pdbx_strand_id
1 'polypeptide(L)'
;FCQAMMLRAPSQTWGHELNSYEHEKRHTVDERLLQGPPAKLPKGHVQKQDRVFDPLLQRFREPQAEANRHEQEVRGCVAHLNRAQDIQIMREQPFNILTHESKVEALAPGKDPTLMNGPKRMPKGANPGIMPSKEFNIVSNLPLAEHHWARPEDRPPIKEVKTEPRKLHVHLVKDFNIVTNRYLDHHDQKEQQTKHLNLLESTQKYMKQNRFDPVTQQFNDPRHEEMVRAVDHAREVEIVMRAQQQLPPSFKGRQSEHYGILSHEVKDEESMKMWDKMEDERTDRYRNRYIVEHNKHAQEIKGSHITNSRRLNRIAPERYQEPKQRGYDIIDNVVYGQGPKEKQLHEAFAKPRMTPWEKANCGNPA
;
A
#
# COMPACT_ATOMS: atom_id res chain seq x y z
N PHE A 1 14.86 7.52 47.92
CA PHE A 1 14.57 8.97 47.87
C PHE A 1 13.06 9.16 47.93
N CYS A 2 12.60 9.89 48.92
CA CYS A 2 11.23 9.92 49.44
C CYS A 2 10.18 10.29 48.37
N GLN A 3 9.29 9.35 48.04
CA GLN A 3 8.05 9.67 47.34
C GLN A 3 7.01 9.97 48.41
N ALA A 4 6.75 11.25 48.63
CA ALA A 4 5.66 11.71 49.48
C ALA A 4 4.35 11.12 48.96
N MET A 5 3.69 10.28 49.75
CA MET A 5 2.28 9.94 49.55
C MET A 5 1.49 11.23 49.66
N MET A 6 1.11 11.81 48.52
CA MET A 6 0.10 12.87 48.50
C MET A 6 -1.22 12.25 48.95
N LEU A 7 -1.63 12.55 50.18
CA LEU A 7 -2.94 12.23 50.70
C LEU A 7 -3.99 12.94 49.82
N ARG A 8 -4.84 12.15 49.16
CA ARG A 8 -5.94 12.60 48.30
C ARG A 8 -6.87 13.48 49.16
N ALA A 9 -7.28 14.64 48.65
CA ALA A 9 -8.20 15.53 49.38
C ALA A 9 -9.51 14.78 49.71
N PRO A 10 -10.05 14.92 50.94
CA PRO A 10 -11.24 14.18 51.36
C PRO A 10 -12.45 14.61 50.53
N SER A 11 -13.20 13.64 50.02
CA SER A 11 -14.43 13.93 49.28
C SER A 11 -15.55 14.37 50.26
N GLN A 12 -16.54 15.12 49.77
CA GLN A 12 -17.61 15.70 50.60
C GLN A 12 -18.50 14.67 51.30
N THR A 13 -18.55 13.43 50.84
CA THR A 13 -19.35 12.35 51.46
C THR A 13 -18.74 11.00 51.14
N TRP A 14 -18.72 10.11 52.15
CA TRP A 14 -18.18 8.75 52.03
C TRP A 14 -18.79 7.95 50.86
N GLY A 15 -20.06 8.18 50.53
CA GLY A 15 -20.74 7.54 49.40
C GLY A 15 -20.19 7.97 48.03
N HIS A 16 -19.74 9.22 47.90
CA HIS A 16 -19.05 9.66 46.69
C HIS A 16 -17.69 8.97 46.57
N GLU A 17 -16.98 8.81 47.69
CA GLU A 17 -15.70 8.10 47.77
C GLU A 17 -15.84 6.63 47.36
N LEU A 18 -16.87 5.95 47.87
CA LEU A 18 -17.19 4.56 47.53
C LEU A 18 -17.56 4.37 46.06
N ASN A 19 -18.37 5.28 45.50
CA ASN A 19 -18.72 5.25 44.08
C ASN A 19 -17.50 5.51 43.19
N SER A 20 -16.62 6.45 43.56
CA SER A 20 -15.37 6.67 42.83
C SER A 20 -14.40 5.49 42.95
N TYR A 21 -14.36 4.82 44.10
CA TYR A 21 -13.54 3.62 44.31
C TYR A 21 -14.08 2.43 43.50
N GLU A 22 -15.40 2.23 43.48
CA GLU A 22 -16.06 1.20 42.67
C GLU A 22 -15.88 1.47 41.17
N HIS A 23 -15.98 2.73 40.74
CA HIS A 23 -15.70 3.15 39.37
C HIS A 23 -14.23 2.96 38.99
N GLU A 24 -13.28 3.32 39.86
CA GLU A 24 -11.85 3.06 39.64
C GLU A 24 -11.56 1.55 39.49
N LYS A 25 -12.21 0.71 40.29
CA LYS A 25 -12.01 -0.75 40.21
C LYS A 25 -12.70 -1.41 39.02
N ARG A 26 -13.84 -0.88 38.54
CA ARG A 26 -14.62 -1.49 37.46
C ARG A 26 -14.33 -0.92 36.07
N HIS A 27 -14.01 0.37 35.96
CA HIS A 27 -13.99 1.07 34.69
C HIS A 27 -12.64 1.69 34.31
N THR A 28 -11.77 2.01 35.28
CA THR A 28 -10.42 2.49 34.95
C THR A 28 -9.47 1.30 34.86
N VAL A 29 -9.28 0.79 33.65
CA VAL A 29 -8.09 -0.02 33.34
C VAL A 29 -6.90 0.93 33.48
N ASP A 30 -5.93 0.59 34.32
CA ASP A 30 -4.68 1.35 34.43
C ASP A 30 -4.12 1.58 33.02
N GLU A 31 -3.88 2.83 32.60
CA GLU A 31 -3.45 3.14 31.23
C GLU A 31 -2.18 2.36 30.85
N ARG A 32 -1.38 2.02 31.86
CA ARG A 32 -0.17 1.19 31.75
C ARG A 32 -0.44 -0.28 31.42
N LEU A 33 -1.65 -0.77 31.68
CA LEU A 33 -2.09 -2.14 31.33
C LEU A 33 -2.47 -2.24 29.84
N LEU A 34 -2.95 -1.14 29.25
CA LEU A 34 -3.26 -1.03 27.82
C LEU A 34 -2.00 -0.71 26.98
N GLN A 35 -1.01 -0.07 27.60
CA GLN A 35 0.32 0.08 27.01
C GLN A 35 1.05 -1.26 27.12
N GLY A 36 0.99 -2.07 26.06
CA GLY A 36 1.85 -3.24 25.93
C GLY A 36 3.34 -2.90 26.14
N PRO A 37 4.21 -3.88 26.40
CA PRO A 37 5.64 -3.63 26.61
C PRO A 37 6.18 -2.74 25.47
N PRO A 38 6.92 -1.66 25.79
CA PRO A 38 7.33 -0.69 24.78
C PRO A 38 8.14 -1.40 23.71
N ALA A 39 7.54 -1.51 22.51
CA ALA A 39 8.21 -2.10 21.37
C ALA A 39 9.44 -1.26 21.06
N LYS A 40 10.63 -1.86 21.23
CA LYS A 40 11.89 -1.21 20.85
C LYS A 40 11.94 -1.15 19.33
N LEU A 41 11.34 -0.11 18.76
CA LEU A 41 11.44 0.17 17.33
C LEU A 41 12.87 0.63 17.04
N PRO A 42 13.59 -0.03 16.11
CA PRO A 42 14.91 0.42 15.74
C PRO A 42 14.80 1.83 15.14
N LYS A 43 15.71 2.72 15.53
CA LYS A 43 15.74 4.13 15.08
C LYS A 43 15.62 4.27 13.55
N GLY A 44 16.17 3.32 12.80
CA GLY A 44 16.09 3.28 11.34
C GLY A 44 14.68 3.01 10.78
N HIS A 45 13.79 2.35 11.52
CA HIS A 45 12.40 2.14 11.11
C HIS A 45 11.57 3.41 11.26
N VAL A 46 11.74 4.11 12.39
CA VAL A 46 11.13 5.42 12.65
C VAL A 46 11.65 6.45 11.64
N GLN A 47 12.96 6.52 11.41
CA GLN A 47 13.53 7.41 10.39
C GLN A 47 13.09 7.09 8.96
N LYS A 48 12.78 5.82 8.64
CA LYS A 48 12.22 5.47 7.33
C LYS A 48 10.79 5.98 7.21
N GLN A 49 9.95 5.84 8.24
CA GLN A 49 8.59 6.39 8.27
C GLN A 49 8.60 7.94 8.22
N ASP A 50 9.46 8.58 9.01
CA ASP A 50 9.65 10.04 9.03
C ASP A 50 10.17 10.60 7.69
N ARG A 51 10.75 9.74 6.84
CA ARG A 51 11.18 10.13 5.49
C ARG A 51 10.08 10.00 4.45
N VAL A 52 9.01 9.26 4.71
CA VAL A 52 7.89 9.11 3.75
C VAL A 52 6.99 10.34 3.77
N PHE A 53 6.80 10.95 4.94
CA PHE A 53 5.94 12.11 5.13
C PHE A 53 6.77 13.35 5.49
N ASP A 54 6.54 14.46 4.78
CA ASP A 54 7.22 15.72 5.03
C ASP A 54 6.38 16.59 5.98
N PRO A 55 6.79 16.78 7.25
CA PRO A 55 5.97 17.50 8.23
C PRO A 55 5.93 19.02 7.98
N LEU A 56 6.88 19.58 7.24
CA LEU A 56 6.89 21.01 6.93
C LEU A 56 5.93 21.33 5.78
N LEU A 57 5.91 20.48 4.77
CA LEU A 57 5.01 20.63 3.63
C LEU A 57 3.64 20.01 3.88
N GLN A 58 3.51 19.16 4.92
CA GLN A 58 2.33 18.35 5.24
C GLN A 58 1.90 17.43 4.09
N ARG A 59 2.88 16.87 3.35
CA ARG A 59 2.65 16.04 2.16
C ARG A 59 3.55 14.82 2.17
N PHE A 60 3.11 13.73 1.54
CA PHE A 60 3.99 12.60 1.29
C PHE A 60 5.07 12.98 0.27
N ARG A 61 6.32 12.55 0.52
CA ARG A 61 7.44 12.79 -0.41
C ARG A 61 7.29 11.98 -1.70
N GLU A 62 6.62 10.84 -1.63
CA GLU A 62 6.27 10.06 -2.81
C GLU A 62 4.97 10.58 -3.44
N PRO A 63 4.98 10.98 -4.73
CA PRO A 63 3.83 11.59 -5.38
C PRO A 63 2.66 10.62 -5.57
N GLN A 64 2.94 9.31 -5.69
CA GLN A 64 1.90 8.28 -5.81
C GLN A 64 1.15 8.08 -4.49
N ALA A 65 1.85 8.09 -3.35
CA ALA A 65 1.22 7.97 -2.03
C ALA A 65 0.30 9.17 -1.76
N GLU A 66 0.73 10.37 -2.15
CA GLU A 66 -0.07 11.59 -2.06
C GLU A 66 -1.33 11.55 -2.94
N ALA A 67 -1.19 11.12 -4.20
CA ALA A 67 -2.32 10.99 -5.12
C ALA A 67 -3.36 9.99 -4.59
N ASN A 68 -2.92 8.83 -4.11
CA ASN A 68 -3.79 7.81 -3.52
C ASN A 68 -4.50 8.34 -2.26
N ARG A 69 -3.79 9.10 -1.41
CA ARG A 69 -4.37 9.70 -0.21
C ARG A 69 -5.45 10.72 -0.57
N HIS A 70 -5.16 11.60 -1.51
CA HIS A 70 -6.10 12.61 -2.00
C HIS A 70 -7.34 11.96 -2.61
N GLU A 71 -7.19 10.91 -3.43
CA GLU A 71 -8.33 10.17 -4.00
C GLU A 71 -9.20 9.54 -2.90
N GLN A 72 -8.59 8.95 -1.87
CA GLN A 72 -9.32 8.39 -0.73
C GLN A 72 -10.09 9.45 0.05
N GLU A 73 -9.49 10.61 0.28
CA GLU A 73 -10.13 11.74 0.97
C GLU A 73 -11.30 12.30 0.16
N VAL A 74 -11.11 12.52 -1.14
CA VAL A 74 -12.18 12.96 -2.05
C VAL A 74 -13.31 11.94 -2.08
N ARG A 75 -12.99 10.65 -2.23
CA ARG A 75 -13.98 9.57 -2.22
C ARG A 75 -14.73 9.49 -0.90
N GLY A 76 -14.03 9.66 0.22
CA GLY A 76 -14.63 9.71 1.55
C GLY A 76 -15.58 10.90 1.72
N CYS A 77 -15.17 12.08 1.27
CA CYS A 77 -16.00 13.29 1.30
C CYS A 77 -17.25 13.13 0.43
N VAL A 78 -17.09 12.65 -0.80
CA VAL A 78 -18.23 12.40 -1.71
C VAL A 78 -19.16 11.35 -1.13
N ALA A 79 -18.64 10.25 -0.57
CA ALA A 79 -19.46 9.23 0.06
C ALA A 79 -20.23 9.78 1.28
N HIS A 80 -19.60 10.65 2.08
CA HIS A 80 -20.24 11.28 3.22
C HIS A 80 -21.33 12.26 2.78
N LEU A 81 -21.07 13.07 1.76
CA LEU A 81 -22.04 14.00 1.18
C LEU A 81 -23.23 13.27 0.56
N ASN A 82 -22.99 12.21 -0.22
CA ASN A 82 -24.06 11.41 -0.81
C ASN A 82 -24.93 10.78 0.28
N ARG A 83 -24.32 10.21 1.32
CA ARG A 83 -25.07 9.66 2.46
C ARG A 83 -25.89 10.72 3.17
N ALA A 84 -25.32 11.91 3.40
CA ALA A 84 -26.04 13.02 4.03
C ALA A 84 -27.23 13.46 3.16
N GLN A 85 -27.02 13.55 1.85
CA GLN A 85 -28.06 13.87 0.86
C GLN A 85 -29.16 12.80 0.85
N ASP A 86 -28.82 11.51 0.89
CA ASP A 86 -29.79 10.41 0.97
C ASP A 86 -30.63 10.51 2.24
N ILE A 87 -30.01 10.76 3.40
CA ILE A 87 -30.70 10.96 4.68
C ILE A 87 -31.62 12.19 4.61
N GLN A 88 -31.17 13.27 3.97
CA GLN A 88 -31.95 14.48 3.80
C GLN A 88 -33.17 14.23 2.93
N ILE A 89 -33.01 13.55 1.78
CA ILE A 89 -34.12 13.15 0.90
C ILE A 89 -35.16 12.31 1.65
N MET A 90 -34.71 11.43 2.55
CA MET A 90 -35.59 10.57 3.36
C MET A 90 -36.34 11.33 4.48
N ARG A 91 -35.84 12.48 4.92
CA ARG A 91 -36.41 13.27 6.03
C ARG A 91 -37.23 14.47 5.57
N GLU A 92 -36.91 15.02 4.41
CA GLU A 92 -37.54 16.20 3.85
C GLU A 92 -38.61 15.84 2.81
N GLN A 93 -38.97 16.83 1.98
CA GLN A 93 -39.94 16.70 0.92
C GLN A 93 -39.42 15.76 -0.18
N PRO A 94 -40.15 14.67 -0.49
CA PRO A 94 -39.62 13.60 -1.33
C PRO A 94 -39.71 13.89 -2.84
N PHE A 95 -40.26 15.03 -3.23
CA PHE A 95 -40.35 15.49 -4.61
C PHE A 95 -39.68 16.86 -4.79
N ASN A 96 -39.21 17.13 -6.00
CA ASN A 96 -38.81 18.47 -6.39
C ASN A 96 -40.07 19.33 -6.58
N ILE A 97 -40.13 20.49 -5.93
CA ILE A 97 -41.32 21.36 -5.96
C ILE A 97 -41.54 21.97 -7.35
N LEU A 98 -40.46 22.19 -8.11
CA LEU A 98 -40.52 22.84 -9.42
C LEU A 98 -40.76 21.84 -10.55
N THR A 99 -40.07 20.70 -10.54
CA THR A 99 -40.17 19.68 -11.62
C THR A 99 -41.16 18.56 -11.30
N HIS A 100 -41.65 18.47 -10.06
CA HIS A 100 -42.50 17.38 -9.55
C HIS A 100 -41.89 15.97 -9.66
N GLU A 101 -40.59 15.88 -9.97
CA GLU A 101 -39.86 14.62 -10.04
C GLU A 101 -39.60 14.04 -8.65
N SER A 102 -39.62 12.71 -8.54
CA SER A 102 -39.33 12.00 -7.31
C SER A 102 -37.83 12.01 -7.03
N LYS A 103 -37.43 12.57 -5.88
CA LYS A 103 -36.03 12.49 -5.40
C LYS A 103 -35.67 11.08 -4.92
N VAL A 104 -36.68 10.29 -4.55
CA VAL A 104 -36.55 8.93 -3.98
C VAL A 104 -36.33 7.88 -5.07
N GLU A 105 -36.67 8.17 -6.32
CA GLU A 105 -36.61 7.20 -7.42
C GLU A 105 -35.18 6.73 -7.72
N ALA A 106 -34.19 7.62 -7.60
CA ALA A 106 -32.77 7.28 -7.73
C ALA A 106 -32.25 6.40 -6.58
N LEU A 107 -32.82 6.54 -5.37
CA LEU A 107 -32.39 5.82 -4.16
C LEU A 107 -33.09 4.46 -4.01
N ALA A 108 -34.39 4.41 -4.30
CA ALA A 108 -35.24 3.24 -4.12
C ALA A 108 -36.34 3.16 -5.19
N PRO A 109 -36.05 2.63 -6.38
CA PRO A 109 -36.99 2.59 -7.49
C PRO A 109 -38.24 1.78 -7.13
N GLY A 110 -39.42 2.36 -7.37
CA GLY A 110 -40.72 1.71 -7.13
C GLY A 110 -41.22 1.72 -5.68
N LYS A 111 -40.53 2.39 -4.75
CA LYS A 111 -41.06 2.66 -3.40
C LYS A 111 -41.89 3.94 -3.38
N ASP A 112 -42.96 3.96 -2.60
CA ASP A 112 -43.76 5.17 -2.41
C ASP A 112 -42.99 6.15 -1.51
N PRO A 113 -42.74 7.39 -1.95
CA PRO A 113 -42.01 8.40 -1.18
C PRO A 113 -42.65 8.74 0.18
N THR A 114 -43.95 8.49 0.34
CA THR A 114 -44.70 8.81 1.58
C THR A 114 -44.73 7.65 2.58
N LEU A 115 -44.47 6.42 2.11
CA LEU A 115 -44.56 5.18 2.89
C LEU A 115 -43.30 4.35 2.66
N MET A 116 -42.16 4.82 3.19
CA MET A 116 -40.84 4.19 3.01
C MET A 116 -40.77 2.73 3.50
N ASN A 117 -41.63 2.36 4.46
CA ASN A 117 -41.79 0.99 4.98
C ASN A 117 -43.04 0.27 4.43
N GLY A 118 -43.74 0.86 3.46
CA GLY A 118 -44.92 0.29 2.84
C GLY A 118 -44.59 -0.71 1.72
N PRO A 119 -45.59 -1.48 1.27
CA PRO A 119 -45.44 -2.36 0.12
C PRO A 119 -45.04 -1.56 -1.14
N LYS A 120 -44.27 -2.18 -2.04
CA LYS A 120 -43.87 -1.57 -3.32
C LYS A 120 -45.11 -1.10 -4.09
N ARG A 121 -45.02 0.09 -4.70
CA ARG A 121 -46.09 0.61 -5.56
C ARG A 121 -46.26 -0.33 -6.75
N MET A 122 -47.48 -0.86 -6.93
CA MET A 122 -47.82 -1.62 -8.13
C MET A 122 -47.86 -0.67 -9.33
N PRO A 123 -47.47 -1.12 -10.54
CA PRO A 123 -47.50 -0.30 -11.74
C PRO A 123 -48.91 0.21 -12.03
N LYS A 124 -49.00 1.44 -12.54
CA LYS A 124 -50.25 2.15 -12.81
C LYS A 124 -51.12 1.30 -13.77
N GLY A 125 -52.28 0.82 -13.28
CA GLY A 125 -53.18 -0.08 -14.02
C GLY A 125 -53.27 -1.52 -13.48
N ALA A 126 -52.35 -1.94 -12.60
CA ALA A 126 -52.34 -3.26 -11.98
C ALA A 126 -53.04 -3.29 -10.62
N ASN A 127 -54.14 -2.55 -10.47
CA ASN A 127 -54.97 -2.60 -9.27
C ASN A 127 -56.12 -3.58 -9.55
N PRO A 128 -56.01 -4.89 -9.21
CA PRO A 128 -57.21 -5.71 -9.17
C PRO A 128 -58.06 -5.09 -8.06
N GLY A 129 -59.18 -4.48 -8.43
CA GLY A 129 -60.06 -3.78 -7.48
C GLY A 129 -60.23 -4.61 -6.23
N ILE A 130 -59.99 -3.99 -5.06
CA ILE A 130 -60.16 -4.50 -3.69
C ILE A 130 -60.57 -5.98 -3.67
N MET A 131 -59.59 -6.87 -3.86
CA MET A 131 -59.85 -8.30 -3.77
C MET A 131 -60.20 -8.59 -2.31
N PRO A 132 -61.39 -9.14 -2.00
CA PRO A 132 -61.73 -9.49 -0.64
C PRO A 132 -60.84 -10.65 -0.22
N SER A 133 -59.90 -10.39 0.69
CA SER A 133 -59.03 -11.43 1.26
C SER A 133 -59.76 -12.36 2.23
N LYS A 134 -61.07 -12.14 2.43
CA LYS A 134 -61.93 -12.81 3.40
C LYS A 134 -63.17 -13.33 2.70
N GLU A 135 -63.66 -14.46 3.17
CA GLU A 135 -64.84 -15.16 2.63
C GLU A 135 -66.17 -14.46 2.94
N PHE A 136 -66.16 -13.49 3.85
CA PHE A 136 -67.35 -12.78 4.34
C PHE A 136 -67.11 -11.27 4.40
N ASN A 137 -68.19 -10.51 4.27
CA ASN A 137 -68.18 -9.08 4.52
C ASN A 137 -68.06 -8.82 6.04
N ILE A 138 -67.08 -8.02 6.46
CA ILE A 138 -66.82 -7.72 7.88
C ILE A 138 -68.00 -7.01 8.56
N VAL A 139 -68.79 -6.24 7.81
CA VAL A 139 -69.91 -5.44 8.36
C VAL A 139 -71.22 -6.22 8.36
N SER A 140 -71.56 -6.87 7.24
CA SER A 140 -72.84 -7.58 7.11
C SER A 140 -72.76 -9.08 7.45
N ASN A 141 -71.55 -9.62 7.62
CA ASN A 141 -71.26 -11.05 7.81
C ASN A 141 -71.84 -11.98 6.73
N LEU A 142 -72.28 -11.42 5.59
CA LEU A 142 -72.76 -12.20 4.46
C LEU A 142 -71.57 -12.80 3.70
N PRO A 143 -71.71 -14.02 3.16
CA PRO A 143 -70.67 -14.65 2.38
C PRO A 143 -70.40 -13.86 1.09
N LEU A 144 -69.20 -13.99 0.56
CA LEU A 144 -68.77 -13.31 -0.67
C LEU A 144 -69.70 -13.62 -1.85
N ALA A 145 -70.30 -14.81 -1.85
CA ALA A 145 -71.25 -15.26 -2.86
C ALA A 145 -72.50 -14.37 -2.97
N GLU A 146 -72.89 -13.66 -1.90
CA GLU A 146 -74.12 -12.86 -1.87
C GLU A 146 -73.83 -11.37 -2.02
N HIS A 147 -72.73 -10.88 -1.45
CA HIS A 147 -72.43 -9.45 -1.38
C HIS A 147 -71.48 -8.95 -2.49
N HIS A 148 -70.86 -9.84 -3.27
CA HIS A 148 -69.95 -9.39 -4.33
C HIS A 148 -70.70 -8.78 -5.51
N TRP A 149 -70.31 -7.57 -5.92
CA TRP A 149 -70.95 -6.78 -6.98
C TRP A 149 -70.82 -7.40 -8.39
N ALA A 150 -69.76 -8.15 -8.65
CA ALA A 150 -69.59 -8.88 -9.91
C ALA A 150 -70.44 -10.16 -9.99
N ARG A 151 -70.81 -10.54 -11.22
CA ARG A 151 -71.55 -11.78 -11.54
C ARG A 151 -70.77 -13.00 -11.04
N PRO A 152 -71.43 -14.10 -10.61
CA PRO A 152 -70.77 -15.27 -10.03
C PRO A 152 -69.55 -15.80 -10.80
N GLU A 153 -69.59 -15.76 -12.13
CA GLU A 153 -68.52 -16.21 -13.02
C GLU A 153 -67.29 -15.29 -13.02
N ASP A 154 -67.51 -13.98 -12.85
CA ASP A 154 -66.47 -12.95 -12.86
C ASP A 154 -65.91 -12.67 -11.45
N ARG A 155 -66.36 -13.42 -10.45
CA ARG A 155 -65.91 -13.23 -9.07
C ARG A 155 -64.48 -13.74 -8.91
N PRO A 156 -63.60 -12.98 -8.23
CA PRO A 156 -62.26 -13.45 -7.99
C PRO A 156 -62.29 -14.71 -7.10
N PRO A 157 -61.53 -15.77 -7.46
CA PRO A 157 -61.45 -16.96 -6.63
C PRO A 157 -60.76 -16.64 -5.30
N ILE A 158 -61.33 -17.13 -4.21
CA ILE A 158 -60.76 -16.98 -2.87
C ILE A 158 -59.52 -17.87 -2.79
N LYS A 159 -58.38 -17.28 -2.43
CA LYS A 159 -57.15 -18.05 -2.21
C LYS A 159 -57.20 -18.68 -0.83
N GLU A 160 -57.19 -20.00 -0.76
CA GLU A 160 -57.04 -20.73 0.50
C GLU A 160 -55.71 -20.32 1.17
N VAL A 161 -55.79 -19.76 2.38
CA VAL A 161 -54.60 -19.44 3.18
C VAL A 161 -54.13 -20.73 3.85
N LYS A 162 -53.09 -21.37 3.30
CA LYS A 162 -52.40 -22.47 3.97
C LYS A 162 -51.77 -21.94 5.26
N THR A 163 -52.22 -22.39 6.42
CA THR A 163 -51.57 -22.09 7.69
C THR A 163 -50.26 -22.87 7.77
N GLU A 164 -49.13 -22.22 7.49
CA GLU A 164 -47.83 -22.84 7.75
C GLU A 164 -47.60 -22.97 9.26
N PRO A 165 -47.04 -24.09 9.75
CA PRO A 165 -46.66 -24.20 11.15
C PRO A 165 -45.61 -23.13 11.47
N ARG A 166 -45.81 -22.41 12.57
CA ARG A 166 -44.91 -21.34 13.01
C ARG A 166 -43.51 -21.93 13.25
N LYS A 167 -42.56 -21.59 12.39
CA LYS A 167 -41.15 -21.96 12.56
C LYS A 167 -40.60 -21.24 13.79
N LEU A 168 -40.26 -22.00 14.83
CA LEU A 168 -39.55 -21.48 16.00
C LEU A 168 -38.05 -21.46 15.70
N HIS A 169 -37.35 -20.44 16.21
CA HIS A 169 -35.89 -20.41 16.10
C HIS A 169 -35.26 -21.49 16.99
N VAL A 170 -34.24 -22.17 16.46
CA VAL A 170 -33.57 -23.30 17.11
C VAL A 170 -33.04 -22.94 18.51
N HIS A 171 -32.54 -21.73 18.73
CA HIS A 171 -32.02 -21.29 20.04
C HIS A 171 -33.10 -21.15 21.14
N LEU A 172 -34.38 -21.06 20.77
CA LEU A 172 -35.50 -21.01 21.73
C LEU A 172 -35.89 -22.42 22.21
N VAL A 173 -35.52 -23.45 21.44
CA VAL A 173 -35.77 -24.84 21.80
C VAL A 173 -34.57 -25.35 22.58
N LYS A 174 -34.74 -25.50 23.89
CA LYS A 174 -33.71 -26.14 24.73
C LYS A 174 -33.63 -27.61 24.39
N ASP A 175 -32.41 -28.11 24.21
CA ASP A 175 -32.13 -29.51 23.87
C ASP A 175 -31.94 -30.41 25.10
N PHE A 176 -32.11 -29.85 26.30
CA PHE A 176 -32.05 -30.55 27.58
C PHE A 176 -33.19 -30.14 28.50
N ASN A 177 -33.55 -31.05 29.41
CA ASN A 177 -34.53 -30.81 30.46
C ASN A 177 -33.91 -29.95 31.57
N ILE A 178 -34.51 -28.80 31.86
CA ILE A 178 -34.01 -27.81 32.82
C ILE A 178 -33.93 -28.37 34.26
N VAL A 179 -34.81 -29.31 34.60
CA VAL A 179 -34.89 -29.86 35.97
C VAL A 179 -33.86 -30.97 36.17
N THR A 180 -33.71 -31.85 35.20
CA THR A 180 -32.85 -33.04 35.30
C THR A 180 -31.48 -32.87 34.63
N ASN A 181 -31.27 -31.78 33.89
CA ASN A 181 -30.10 -31.52 33.02
C ASN A 181 -29.78 -32.65 32.03
N ARG A 182 -30.74 -33.54 31.75
CA ARG A 182 -30.58 -34.59 30.75
C ARG A 182 -30.95 -34.06 29.38
N TYR A 183 -30.16 -34.40 28.37
CA TYR A 183 -30.52 -34.10 26.98
C TYR A 183 -31.79 -34.85 26.59
N LEU A 184 -32.63 -34.20 25.78
CA LEU A 184 -33.90 -34.79 25.30
C LEU A 184 -33.66 -36.01 24.41
N ASP A 185 -32.61 -35.95 23.58
CA ASP A 185 -32.19 -37.01 22.67
C ASP A 185 -30.73 -37.43 22.92
N HIS A 186 -30.49 -38.75 22.94
CA HIS A 186 -29.16 -39.38 23.01
C HIS A 186 -28.24 -38.84 24.12
N HIS A 187 -28.75 -38.77 25.35
CA HIS A 187 -28.06 -38.16 26.50
C HIS A 187 -26.64 -38.69 26.73
N ASP A 188 -26.47 -40.01 26.82
CA ASP A 188 -25.17 -40.61 27.17
C ASP A 188 -24.12 -40.35 26.09
N GLN A 189 -24.51 -40.36 24.81
CA GLN A 189 -23.61 -40.07 23.69
C GLN A 189 -23.17 -38.60 23.70
N LYS A 190 -24.12 -37.67 23.91
CA LYS A 190 -23.81 -36.23 24.01
C LYS A 190 -22.95 -35.92 25.24
N GLU A 191 -23.18 -36.62 26.35
CA GLU A 191 -22.37 -36.46 27.55
C GLU A 191 -20.93 -36.92 27.31
N GLN A 192 -20.73 -38.08 26.67
CA GLN A 192 -19.40 -38.56 26.29
C GLN A 192 -18.69 -37.61 25.33
N GLN A 193 -19.39 -37.11 24.30
CA GLN A 193 -18.85 -36.11 23.39
C GLN A 193 -18.47 -34.83 24.11
N THR A 194 -19.33 -34.34 25.01
CA THR A 194 -19.06 -33.14 25.80
C THR A 194 -17.86 -33.33 26.73
N LYS A 195 -17.75 -34.48 27.41
CA LYS A 195 -16.57 -34.82 28.23
C LYS A 195 -15.30 -34.86 27.39
N HIS A 196 -15.36 -35.45 26.20
CA HIS A 196 -14.24 -35.50 25.28
C HIS A 196 -13.84 -34.09 24.79
N LEU A 197 -14.79 -33.26 24.41
CA LEU A 197 -14.55 -31.87 24.01
C LEU A 197 -13.97 -31.04 25.15
N ASN A 198 -14.50 -31.19 26.36
CA ASN A 198 -13.98 -30.52 27.55
C ASN A 198 -12.55 -30.97 27.85
N LEU A 199 -12.24 -32.26 27.68
CA LEU A 199 -10.88 -32.77 27.82
C LEU A 199 -9.97 -32.12 26.77
N LEU A 200 -10.35 -32.11 25.49
CA LEU A 200 -9.56 -31.46 24.43
C LEU A 200 -9.38 -29.96 24.64
N GLU A 201 -10.41 -29.26 25.13
CA GLU A 201 -10.31 -27.84 25.45
C GLU A 201 -9.36 -27.62 26.64
N SER A 202 -9.45 -28.47 27.67
CA SER A 202 -8.57 -28.40 28.84
C SER A 202 -7.11 -28.70 28.48
N THR A 203 -6.84 -29.70 27.62
CA THR A 203 -5.50 -30.01 27.13
C THR A 203 -4.96 -28.88 26.29
N GLN A 204 -5.78 -28.26 25.42
CA GLN A 204 -5.38 -27.09 24.65
C GLN A 204 -5.05 -25.89 25.55
N LYS A 205 -5.88 -25.61 26.58
CA LYS A 205 -5.61 -24.53 27.55
C LYS A 205 -4.32 -24.80 28.33
N TYR A 206 -4.12 -26.04 28.78
CA TYR A 206 -2.90 -26.48 29.44
C TYR A 206 -1.68 -26.29 28.55
N MET A 207 -1.70 -26.75 27.30
CA MET A 207 -0.61 -26.59 26.34
C MET A 207 -0.30 -25.13 26.02
N LYS A 208 -1.32 -24.26 26.01
CA LYS A 208 -1.13 -22.81 25.80
C LYS A 208 -0.44 -22.13 27.00
N GLN A 209 -0.83 -22.48 28.22
CA GLN A 209 -0.26 -21.90 29.44
C GLN A 209 1.12 -22.47 29.75
N ASN A 210 1.26 -23.79 29.63
CA ASN A 210 2.48 -24.53 29.88
C ASN A 210 3.06 -24.94 28.53
N ARG A 211 3.63 -23.99 27.80
CA ARG A 211 4.20 -24.27 26.48
C ARG A 211 5.48 -25.09 26.56
N PHE A 212 6.31 -24.80 27.56
CA PHE A 212 7.61 -25.43 27.80
C PHE A 212 7.63 -26.06 29.18
N ASP A 213 8.12 -27.30 29.27
CA ASP A 213 8.34 -27.98 30.53
C ASP A 213 9.81 -27.82 30.94
N PRO A 214 10.12 -27.08 32.03
CA PRO A 214 11.49 -26.87 32.47
C PRO A 214 12.16 -28.12 33.04
N VAL A 215 11.38 -29.14 33.44
CA VAL A 215 11.93 -30.37 34.02
C VAL A 215 12.46 -31.29 32.92
N THR A 216 11.64 -31.54 31.90
CA THR A 216 12.05 -32.33 30.73
C THR A 216 12.83 -31.52 29.71
N GLN A 217 12.84 -30.19 29.83
CA GLN A 217 13.45 -29.23 28.90
C GLN A 217 12.93 -29.37 27.46
N GLN A 218 11.67 -29.78 27.31
CA GLN A 218 11.03 -29.98 26.01
C GLN A 218 9.75 -29.14 25.91
N PHE A 219 9.37 -28.79 24.68
CA PHE A 219 8.05 -28.23 24.44
C PHE A 219 6.98 -29.32 24.55
N ASN A 220 5.86 -28.99 25.20
CA ASN A 220 4.73 -29.92 25.35
C ASN A 220 4.08 -30.28 24.00
N ASP A 221 4.30 -29.46 22.97
CA ASP A 221 3.87 -29.71 21.60
C ASP A 221 5.08 -29.97 20.69
N PRO A 222 5.20 -31.15 20.06
CA PRO A 222 6.33 -31.49 19.20
C PRO A 222 6.50 -30.55 17.99
N ARG A 223 5.42 -29.92 17.53
CA ARG A 223 5.50 -28.96 16.41
C ARG A 223 6.29 -27.71 16.79
N HIS A 224 6.13 -27.27 18.04
CA HIS A 224 6.86 -26.11 18.55
C HIS A 224 8.35 -26.42 18.71
N GLU A 225 8.67 -27.64 19.12
CA GLU A 225 10.04 -28.14 19.22
C GLU A 225 10.74 -28.09 17.84
N GLU A 226 10.09 -28.61 16.79
CA GLU A 226 10.61 -28.55 15.41
C GLU A 226 10.83 -27.11 14.93
N MET A 227 9.89 -26.21 15.23
CA MET A 227 10.04 -24.79 14.88
C MET A 227 11.24 -24.14 15.59
N VAL A 228 11.43 -24.41 16.88
CA VAL A 228 12.56 -23.86 17.63
C VAL A 228 13.89 -24.41 17.11
N ARG A 229 13.98 -25.72 16.85
CA ARG A 229 15.17 -26.31 16.22
C ARG A 229 15.50 -25.68 14.87
N ALA A 230 14.49 -25.42 14.04
CA ALA A 230 14.69 -24.75 12.75
C ALA A 230 15.20 -23.31 12.92
N VAL A 231 14.67 -22.57 13.90
CA VAL A 231 15.11 -21.20 14.21
C VAL A 231 16.54 -21.20 14.76
N ASP A 232 16.88 -22.11 15.67
CA ASP A 232 18.22 -22.21 16.25
C ASP A 232 19.25 -22.59 15.18
N HIS A 233 18.93 -23.56 14.32
CA HIS A 233 19.77 -23.91 13.18
C HIS A 233 19.97 -22.71 12.23
N ALA A 234 18.90 -21.98 11.89
CA ALA A 234 19.01 -20.79 11.04
C ALA A 234 19.86 -19.70 11.70
N ARG A 235 19.75 -19.53 13.01
CA ARG A 235 20.55 -18.57 13.80
C ARG A 235 22.02 -18.95 13.82
N GLU A 236 22.34 -20.23 14.01
CA GLU A 236 23.73 -20.72 13.95
C GLU A 236 24.35 -20.43 12.58
N VAL A 237 23.63 -20.71 11.50
CA VAL A 237 24.06 -20.38 10.14
C VAL A 237 24.24 -18.86 9.96
N GLU A 238 23.30 -18.04 10.45
CA GLU A 238 23.42 -16.58 10.38
C GLU A 238 24.67 -16.07 11.12
N ILE A 239 24.96 -16.62 12.31
CA ILE A 239 26.14 -16.24 13.10
C ILE A 239 27.41 -16.52 12.31
N VAL A 240 27.52 -17.70 11.67
CA VAL A 240 28.66 -18.05 10.82
C VAL A 240 28.77 -17.12 9.62
N MET A 241 27.66 -16.87 8.91
CA MET A 241 27.65 -15.97 7.75
C MET A 241 28.04 -14.53 8.14
N ARG A 242 27.52 -14.04 9.27
CA ARG A 242 27.88 -12.71 9.80
C ARG A 242 29.36 -12.65 10.17
N ALA A 243 29.90 -13.67 10.83
CA ALA A 243 31.31 -13.75 11.16
C ALA A 243 32.17 -13.72 9.89
N GLN A 244 31.80 -14.50 8.87
CA GLN A 244 32.46 -14.48 7.57
C GLN A 244 32.37 -13.11 6.91
N GLN A 245 31.21 -12.44 6.95
CA GLN A 245 31.03 -11.10 6.39
C GLN A 245 31.84 -10.01 7.11
N GLN A 246 32.15 -10.17 8.39
CA GLN A 246 33.01 -9.25 9.12
C GLN A 246 34.50 -9.42 8.80
N LEU A 247 34.90 -10.53 8.15
CA LEU A 247 36.28 -10.72 7.74
C LEU A 247 36.72 -9.62 6.75
N PRO A 248 37.95 -9.08 6.89
CA PRO A 248 38.49 -8.12 5.95
C PRO A 248 38.51 -8.67 4.51
N PRO A 249 38.35 -7.82 3.48
CA PRO A 249 38.43 -8.26 2.08
C PRO A 249 39.75 -8.96 1.73
N SER A 250 40.85 -8.55 2.39
CA SER A 250 42.17 -9.16 2.22
C SER A 250 42.28 -10.58 2.75
N PHE A 251 41.36 -11.02 3.63
CA PHE A 251 41.27 -12.39 4.11
C PHE A 251 40.29 -13.20 3.27
N LYS A 252 39.10 -12.65 2.99
CA LYS A 252 38.08 -13.27 2.14
C LYS A 252 38.57 -13.58 0.73
N GLY A 253 39.34 -12.68 0.13
CA GLY A 253 39.82 -12.87 -1.24
C GLY A 253 40.98 -13.85 -1.37
N ARG A 254 41.53 -14.41 -0.28
CA ARG A 254 42.73 -15.25 -0.41
C ARG A 254 42.37 -16.57 -1.09
N GLN A 255 43.19 -16.98 -2.07
CA GLN A 255 43.05 -18.28 -2.74
C GLN A 255 43.05 -19.46 -1.74
N SER A 256 43.79 -19.35 -0.64
CA SER A 256 43.83 -20.36 0.43
C SER A 256 42.51 -20.53 1.19
N GLU A 257 41.60 -19.56 1.12
CA GLU A 257 40.28 -19.67 1.72
C GLU A 257 39.36 -20.54 0.85
N HIS A 258 39.46 -20.39 -0.48
CA HIS A 258 38.64 -21.09 -1.46
C HIS A 258 39.22 -22.47 -1.86
N TYR A 259 40.50 -22.68 -1.62
CA TYR A 259 41.21 -23.92 -1.96
C TYR A 259 41.91 -24.53 -0.75
N GLY A 260 41.56 -25.78 -0.42
CA GLY A 260 42.24 -26.56 0.61
C GLY A 260 43.59 -27.06 0.12
N ILE A 261 44.69 -26.48 0.59
CA ILE A 261 46.04 -26.87 0.17
C ILE A 261 46.36 -28.34 0.50
N LEU A 262 45.81 -28.85 1.61
CA LEU A 262 46.09 -30.22 2.09
C LEU A 262 45.12 -31.26 1.53
N SER A 263 43.83 -30.93 1.41
CA SER A 263 42.82 -31.86 0.88
C SER A 263 42.70 -31.80 -0.64
N HIS A 264 43.26 -30.77 -1.28
CA HIS A 264 43.05 -30.42 -2.69
C HIS A 264 41.58 -30.20 -3.06
N GLU A 265 40.70 -30.03 -2.07
CA GLU A 265 39.29 -29.78 -2.28
C GLU A 265 39.03 -28.28 -2.51
N VAL A 266 38.21 -27.99 -3.51
CA VAL A 266 37.73 -26.64 -3.78
C VAL A 266 36.51 -26.40 -2.89
N LYS A 267 36.62 -25.44 -1.97
CA LYS A 267 35.50 -25.05 -1.10
C LYS A 267 34.50 -24.16 -1.82
N ASP A 268 35.01 -23.31 -2.72
CA ASP A 268 34.20 -22.36 -3.49
C ASP A 268 34.73 -22.27 -4.93
N GLU A 269 33.98 -22.86 -5.86
CA GLU A 269 34.34 -22.91 -7.28
C GLU A 269 34.22 -21.55 -7.98
N GLU A 270 33.27 -20.71 -7.58
CA GLU A 270 33.01 -19.45 -8.26
C GLU A 270 34.16 -18.47 -8.03
N SER A 271 34.61 -18.39 -6.77
CA SER A 271 35.75 -17.56 -6.39
C SER A 271 37.05 -18.05 -7.03
N MET A 272 37.26 -19.35 -7.17
CA MET A 272 38.43 -19.90 -7.89
C MET A 272 38.41 -19.54 -9.39
N LYS A 273 37.26 -19.69 -10.07
CA LYS A 273 37.10 -19.28 -11.47
C LYS A 273 37.34 -17.77 -11.66
N MET A 274 36.98 -16.96 -10.67
CA MET A 274 37.27 -15.52 -10.69
C MET A 274 38.77 -15.24 -10.63
N TRP A 275 39.51 -15.97 -9.80
CA TRP A 275 40.96 -15.87 -9.72
C TRP A 275 41.64 -16.24 -11.03
N ASP A 276 41.24 -17.35 -11.65
CA ASP A 276 41.76 -17.78 -12.94
C ASP A 276 41.52 -16.71 -14.02
N LYS A 277 40.29 -16.19 -14.09
CA LYS A 277 39.94 -15.09 -15.02
C LYS A 277 40.75 -13.83 -14.78
N MET A 278 40.99 -13.45 -13.53
CA MET A 278 41.80 -12.26 -13.22
C MET A 278 43.25 -12.42 -13.67
N GLU A 279 43.82 -13.62 -13.52
CA GLU A 279 45.19 -13.90 -14.00
C GLU A 279 45.23 -13.89 -15.54
N ASP A 280 44.25 -14.52 -16.19
CA ASP A 280 44.09 -14.49 -17.65
C ASP A 280 43.97 -13.05 -18.17
N GLU A 281 43.08 -12.23 -17.60
CA GLU A 281 42.93 -10.82 -17.95
C GLU A 281 44.23 -10.03 -17.76
N ARG A 282 44.99 -10.33 -16.70
CA ARG A 282 46.28 -9.68 -16.44
C ARG A 282 47.29 -10.01 -17.54
N THR A 283 47.33 -11.27 -17.98
CA THR A 283 48.19 -11.65 -19.12
C THR A 283 47.72 -11.04 -20.43
N ASP A 284 46.40 -10.99 -20.67
CA ASP A 284 45.80 -10.41 -21.86
C ASP A 284 46.03 -8.90 -21.97
N ARG A 285 46.12 -8.18 -20.84
CA ARG A 285 46.53 -6.75 -20.85
C ARG A 285 47.90 -6.55 -21.50
N TYR A 286 48.86 -7.45 -21.28
CA TYR A 286 50.18 -7.35 -21.91
C TYR A 286 50.12 -7.67 -23.40
N ARG A 287 49.27 -8.61 -23.82
CA ARG A 287 49.04 -8.92 -25.24
C ARG A 287 48.39 -7.74 -25.97
N ASN A 288 47.39 -7.12 -25.34
CA ASN A 288 46.59 -6.05 -25.94
C ASN A 288 47.18 -4.65 -25.75
N ARG A 289 48.32 -4.52 -25.04
CA ARG A 289 48.94 -3.23 -24.71
C ARG A 289 49.12 -2.34 -25.93
N TYR A 290 49.71 -2.86 -27.00
CA TYR A 290 49.98 -2.07 -28.21
C TYR A 290 48.71 -1.61 -28.91
N ILE A 291 47.66 -2.44 -28.93
CA ILE A 291 46.37 -2.10 -29.53
C ILE A 291 45.72 -0.97 -28.74
N VAL A 292 45.72 -1.07 -27.41
CA VAL A 292 45.15 -0.05 -26.52
C VAL A 292 45.94 1.26 -26.61
N GLU A 293 47.28 1.21 -26.60
CA GLU A 293 48.14 2.39 -26.76
C GLU A 293 47.90 3.06 -28.12
N HIS A 294 47.83 2.30 -29.21
CA HIS A 294 47.54 2.83 -30.55
C HIS A 294 46.17 3.52 -30.61
N ASN A 295 45.14 2.88 -30.06
CA ASN A 295 43.79 3.44 -30.02
C ASN A 295 43.72 4.72 -29.17
N LYS A 296 44.40 4.74 -28.03
CA LYS A 296 44.48 5.92 -27.16
C LYS A 296 45.20 7.07 -27.87
N HIS A 297 46.32 6.78 -28.53
CA HIS A 297 47.05 7.78 -29.31
C HIS A 297 46.21 8.36 -30.45
N ALA A 298 45.48 7.52 -31.18
CA ALA A 298 44.56 7.97 -32.22
C ALA A 298 43.44 8.86 -31.66
N GLN A 299 42.91 8.55 -30.47
CA GLN A 299 41.92 9.39 -29.79
C GLN A 299 42.51 10.72 -29.32
N GLU A 300 43.73 10.73 -28.80
CA GLU A 300 44.44 11.95 -28.41
C GLU A 300 44.68 12.88 -29.60
N ILE A 301 45.13 12.35 -30.74
CA ILE A 301 45.28 13.12 -31.99
C ILE A 301 43.94 13.72 -32.41
N LYS A 302 42.85 12.93 -32.43
CA LYS A 302 41.51 13.43 -32.75
C LYS A 302 41.07 14.53 -31.79
N GLY A 303 41.29 14.34 -30.49
CA GLY A 303 41.00 15.33 -29.45
C GLY A 303 41.78 16.64 -29.66
N SER A 304 43.06 16.55 -30.01
CA SER A 304 43.89 17.70 -30.35
C SER A 304 43.35 18.47 -31.57
N HIS A 305 42.96 17.77 -32.63
CA HIS A 305 42.34 18.41 -33.81
C HIS A 305 41.02 19.12 -33.47
N ILE A 306 40.15 18.47 -32.68
CA ILE A 306 38.85 19.06 -32.28
C ILE A 306 39.07 20.30 -31.41
N THR A 307 39.96 20.23 -30.43
CA THR A 307 40.25 21.36 -29.52
C THR A 307 40.85 22.54 -30.29
N ASN A 308 41.77 22.30 -31.22
CA ASN A 308 42.34 23.34 -32.07
C ASN A 308 41.28 23.97 -32.99
N SER A 309 40.45 23.15 -33.65
CA SER A 309 39.34 23.62 -34.50
C SER A 309 38.34 24.50 -33.71
N ARG A 310 37.93 24.06 -32.51
CA ARG A 310 37.06 24.86 -31.62
C ARG A 310 37.70 26.17 -31.20
N ARG A 311 39.01 26.19 -30.96
CA ARG A 311 39.75 27.41 -30.61
C ARG A 311 39.73 28.42 -31.76
N LEU A 312 39.98 27.97 -32.99
CA LEU A 312 39.93 28.82 -34.18
C LEU A 312 38.51 29.35 -34.44
N ASN A 313 37.48 28.50 -34.30
CA ASN A 313 36.08 28.90 -34.51
C ASN A 313 35.53 29.87 -33.45
N ARG A 314 36.20 30.01 -32.29
CA ARG A 314 35.82 31.00 -31.26
C ARG A 314 36.20 32.43 -31.66
N ILE A 315 37.21 32.60 -32.51
CA ILE A 315 37.68 33.92 -32.92
C ILE A 315 36.68 34.48 -33.94
N ALA A 316 36.11 35.65 -33.66
CA ALA A 316 35.21 36.31 -34.59
C ALA A 316 35.96 36.72 -35.87
N PRO A 317 35.48 36.35 -37.08
CA PRO A 317 36.16 36.67 -38.33
C PRO A 317 36.20 38.18 -38.60
N GLU A 318 35.25 38.93 -38.06
CA GLU A 318 35.15 40.39 -38.13
C GLU A 318 36.41 41.09 -37.62
N ARG A 319 37.08 40.52 -36.60
CA ARG A 319 38.35 41.06 -36.06
C ARG A 319 39.44 41.19 -37.13
N TYR A 320 39.42 40.33 -38.14
CA TYR A 320 40.39 40.34 -39.24
C TYR A 320 39.89 41.12 -40.47
N GLN A 321 38.63 41.55 -40.47
CA GLN A 321 38.06 42.37 -41.55
C GLN A 321 38.37 43.85 -41.37
N GLU A 322 38.51 44.34 -40.13
CA GLU A 322 38.79 45.76 -39.88
C GLU A 322 40.08 46.27 -40.54
N PRO A 323 41.24 45.57 -40.47
CA PRO A 323 42.44 46.02 -41.18
C PRO A 323 42.26 45.98 -42.70
N LYS A 324 41.50 44.99 -43.20
CA LYS A 324 41.21 44.81 -44.62
C LYS A 324 40.34 45.93 -45.18
N GLN A 325 39.32 46.36 -44.43
CA GLN A 325 38.45 47.48 -44.82
C GLN A 325 39.19 48.82 -44.75
N ARG A 326 40.09 48.97 -43.77
CA ARG A 326 40.86 50.20 -43.56
C ARG A 326 41.91 50.43 -44.64
N GLY A 327 42.51 49.38 -45.18
CA GLY A 327 43.47 49.46 -46.27
C GLY A 327 44.87 49.96 -45.88
N TYR A 328 45.13 50.24 -44.60
CA TYR A 328 46.45 50.59 -44.07
C TYR A 328 46.61 50.12 -42.62
N ASP A 329 47.84 49.92 -42.18
CA ASP A 329 48.16 49.54 -40.80
C ASP A 329 48.09 50.76 -39.87
N ILE A 330 47.47 50.60 -38.71
CA ILE A 330 47.25 51.67 -37.73
C ILE A 330 48.56 52.04 -37.03
N ILE A 331 49.46 51.07 -36.88
CA ILE A 331 50.70 51.27 -36.12
C ILE A 331 51.72 51.99 -37.00
N ASP A 332 51.89 51.53 -38.24
CA ASP A 332 52.93 52.02 -39.15
C ASP A 332 52.42 53.06 -40.17
N ASN A 333 51.10 53.25 -40.30
CA ASN A 333 50.44 54.07 -41.33
C ASN A 333 50.82 53.71 -42.78
N VAL A 334 51.29 52.48 -43.01
CA VAL A 334 51.63 51.97 -44.35
C VAL A 334 50.40 51.32 -44.97
N VAL A 335 50.14 51.64 -46.25
CA VAL A 335 49.04 51.07 -47.04
C VAL A 335 49.27 49.58 -47.27
N TYR A 336 48.19 48.80 -47.18
CA TYR A 336 48.19 47.38 -47.54
C TYR A 336 48.00 47.23 -49.04
N GLY A 337 48.89 46.47 -49.69
CA GLY A 337 48.80 46.20 -51.11
C GLY A 337 49.99 45.37 -51.62
N GLN A 338 50.13 45.30 -52.95
CA GLN A 338 51.15 44.48 -53.63
C GLN A 338 52.28 45.31 -54.25
N GLY A 339 52.27 46.63 -54.05
CA GLY A 339 53.26 47.56 -54.57
C GLY A 339 54.56 47.61 -53.75
N PRO A 340 55.65 48.16 -54.34
CA PRO A 340 56.88 48.41 -53.61
C PRO A 340 56.65 49.48 -52.53
N LYS A 341 57.02 49.15 -51.28
CA LYS A 341 56.78 49.92 -50.03
C LYS A 341 55.38 49.78 -49.41
N GLU A 342 54.56 48.85 -49.89
CA GLU A 342 53.28 48.47 -49.26
C GLU A 342 53.46 47.23 -48.37
N LYS A 343 52.63 47.11 -47.32
CA LYS A 343 52.67 45.97 -46.39
C LYS A 343 51.75 44.85 -46.89
N GLN A 344 52.19 43.60 -46.80
CA GLN A 344 51.34 42.47 -47.15
C GLN A 344 50.27 42.24 -46.07
N LEU A 345 49.00 42.20 -46.48
CA LEU A 345 47.90 41.83 -45.60
C LEU A 345 47.82 40.30 -45.48
N HIS A 346 47.93 39.78 -44.26
CA HIS A 346 47.75 38.35 -44.00
C HIS A 346 46.27 37.94 -44.12
N GLU A 347 46.03 36.76 -44.71
CA GLU A 347 44.68 36.18 -44.76
C GLU A 347 44.22 35.77 -43.36
N ALA A 348 42.92 35.93 -43.11
CA ALA A 348 42.32 35.58 -41.84
C ALA A 348 42.36 34.05 -41.63
N PHE A 349 42.91 33.61 -40.50
CA PHE A 349 42.86 32.19 -40.10
C PHE A 349 41.43 31.72 -39.79
N ALA A 350 40.55 32.64 -39.39
CA ALA A 350 39.15 32.36 -39.13
C ALA A 350 38.35 32.37 -40.43
N LYS A 351 37.62 31.29 -40.70
CA LYS A 351 36.68 31.24 -41.83
C LYS A 351 35.52 32.21 -41.58
N PRO A 352 35.00 32.88 -42.63
CA PRO A 352 33.79 33.70 -42.49
C PRO A 352 32.63 32.85 -41.97
N ARG A 353 31.75 33.45 -41.16
CA ARG A 353 30.56 32.77 -40.67
C ARG A 353 29.66 32.47 -41.86
N MET A 354 29.37 31.19 -42.07
CA MET A 354 28.44 30.78 -43.12
C MET A 354 27.08 31.45 -42.92
N THR A 355 26.55 31.98 -44.02
CA THR A 355 25.19 32.54 -44.02
C THR A 355 24.16 31.43 -43.76
N PRO A 356 22.94 31.77 -43.27
CA PRO A 356 21.89 30.76 -43.08
C PRO A 356 21.58 29.95 -44.35
N TRP A 357 21.66 30.57 -45.52
CA TRP A 357 21.50 29.92 -46.83
C TRP A 357 22.65 29.00 -47.20
N GLU A 358 23.89 29.41 -46.92
CA GLU A 358 25.05 28.53 -47.10
C GLU A 358 24.96 27.32 -46.18
N LYS A 359 24.62 27.51 -44.90
CA LYS A 359 24.41 26.40 -43.95
C LYS A 359 23.34 25.41 -44.43
N ALA A 360 22.25 25.90 -45.03
CA ALA A 360 21.20 25.06 -45.60
C ALA A 360 21.70 24.24 -46.81
N ASN A 361 22.53 24.84 -47.67
CA ASN A 361 23.10 24.19 -48.85
C ASN A 361 24.26 23.23 -48.54
N CYS A 362 24.98 23.44 -47.43
CA CYS A 362 26.08 22.57 -47.00
C CYS A 362 25.60 21.17 -46.59
N GLY A 363 24.29 21.00 -46.33
CA GLY A 363 23.76 19.85 -45.60
C GLY A 363 24.27 19.85 -44.16
N ASN A 364 23.45 19.44 -43.20
CA ASN A 364 23.97 19.16 -41.86
C ASN A 364 24.94 17.97 -41.97
N PRO A 365 26.25 18.11 -41.71
CA PRO A 365 27.02 16.94 -41.36
C PRO A 365 26.52 16.51 -39.97
N ALA A 366 25.94 15.31 -39.90
CA ALA A 366 25.52 14.68 -38.65
C ALA A 366 26.66 14.60 -37.63
#